data_AF-A0A8K0P099-F1
#
_entry.id   AF-A0A8K0P099-F1
#
_cell.length_a   1.000
_cell.length_b   1.000
_cell.length_c   1.000
_cell.angle_alpha   90.00
_cell.angle_beta   90.00
_cell.angle_gamma   90.00
#
_symmetry.space_group_name_H-M   'P 1'
#
loop_
_entity.id
_entity.type
_entity.pdbx_description
1 polymer ?
#
loop_
_entity_poly.entity_id
_entity_poly.type
_entity_poly.pdbx_seq_one_letter_code
_entity_poly.pdbx_strand_id
1 'polypeptide(L)'
;MVLSDNLLLFLGINIGPVVAGVIGARKPQYDIWGNTVNVASRMDSTGLPNHTQVTEEAYQVLKNHPYEFQCRGKVRVKGKGDMTTYFLTDRKQPGTMRVEELPASRVGGVGQLYNGNPLPQDLYHQSYSRVGVVFASITNFHEFYMELDGNNQGVECLRLLNEIIADFDELLGEERFKAIDKIKTVGSTYMAAVGLMPEQRILDEDDEVTAGLYLGMLVEFVFAMRERLLNINENSYNNFMLRVGINIGPVVAGVIGARKPQYDIWGNTVNVASRMDSTGLPNHTQVTEEAYQVLKNHPYEFQCRGKVRVKGKGDMTTYFLTDRKQPGTMRVEELPASRVGGV
;
A
#
# COMPACT_ATOMS: atom_id res chain seq x y z
N MET A 1 -16.68 6.86 -25.83
CA MET A 1 -15.22 7.05 -25.69
C MET A 1 -14.60 5.68 -25.86
N VAL A 2 -13.92 5.44 -26.98
CA VAL A 2 -13.29 4.14 -27.26
C VAL A 2 -12.10 4.00 -26.32
N LEU A 3 -12.18 3.11 -25.32
CA LEU A 3 -11.03 2.72 -24.52
C LEU A 3 -10.12 1.86 -25.40
N SER A 4 -9.27 2.49 -26.20
CA SER A 4 -8.23 1.83 -26.99
C SER A 4 -6.87 1.91 -26.32
N ASP A 5 -6.82 1.71 -24.99
CA ASP A 5 -5.57 1.46 -24.32
C ASP A 5 -5.35 -0.05 -24.32
N ASN A 6 -4.43 -0.52 -25.17
CA ASN A 6 -3.96 -1.90 -25.11
C ASN A 6 -3.40 -2.17 -23.71
N LEU A 7 -4.12 -2.95 -22.91
CA LEU A 7 -3.64 -3.41 -21.60
C LEU A 7 -2.41 -4.31 -21.84
N LEU A 8 -1.23 -3.78 -21.51
CA LEU A 8 0.02 -4.51 -21.61
C LEU A 8 0.25 -5.29 -20.33
N LEU A 9 0.38 -6.62 -20.45
CA LEU A 9 0.66 -7.49 -19.32
C LEU A 9 2.17 -7.70 -19.20
N PHE A 10 2.70 -7.52 -17.99
CA PHE A 10 4.08 -7.84 -17.65
C PHE A 10 4.06 -8.96 -16.62
N LEU A 11 4.80 -10.04 -16.87
CA LEU A 11 4.85 -11.19 -15.97
C LEU A 11 6.31 -11.53 -15.63
N GLY A 12 6.54 -11.79 -14.34
CA GLY A 12 7.79 -12.30 -13.82
C GLY A 12 7.56 -13.56 -12.99
N ILE A 13 8.33 -14.61 -13.27
CA ILE A 13 8.35 -15.85 -12.50
C ILE A 13 9.72 -15.98 -11.85
N ASN A 14 9.71 -16.19 -10.54
CA ASN A 14 10.90 -16.47 -9.75
C ASN A 14 10.61 -17.60 -8.77
N ILE A 15 11.66 -18.24 -8.27
CA ILE A 15 11.59 -19.27 -7.25
C ILE A 15 12.65 -19.03 -6.18
N GLY A 16 12.32 -19.37 -4.93
CA GLY A 16 13.22 -19.24 -3.80
C GLY A 16 12.44 -19.24 -2.48
N PRO A 17 13.16 -19.19 -1.34
CA PRO A 17 12.53 -19.14 -0.03
C PRO A 17 11.71 -17.85 0.13
N VAL A 18 10.63 -17.95 0.89
CA VAL A 18 9.79 -16.82 1.32
C VAL A 18 9.35 -17.06 2.75
N VAL A 19 9.13 -15.96 3.48
CA VAL A 19 8.41 -15.98 4.75
C VAL A 19 7.01 -15.46 4.48
N ALA A 20 5.99 -16.14 4.99
CA ALA A 20 4.60 -15.74 4.82
C ALA A 20 3.92 -15.55 6.17
N GLY A 21 2.95 -14.65 6.23
CA GLY A 21 2.31 -14.29 7.48
C GLY A 21 1.09 -13.41 7.27
N VAL A 22 0.30 -13.25 8.33
CA VAL A 22 -0.83 -12.33 8.39
C VAL A 22 -0.41 -11.14 9.24
N ILE A 23 -0.70 -9.92 8.77
CA ILE A 23 -0.33 -8.68 9.44
C ILE A 23 -1.56 -7.81 9.72
N GLY A 24 -1.58 -7.24 10.92
CA GLY A 24 -2.58 -6.29 11.40
C GLY A 24 -3.76 -6.97 12.09
N ALA A 25 -4.40 -6.22 12.99
CA ALA A 25 -5.58 -6.65 13.74
C ALA A 25 -6.89 -6.22 13.04
N ARG A 26 -6.88 -5.06 12.37
CA ARG A 26 -8.02 -4.56 11.57
C ARG A 26 -7.73 -4.74 10.10
N LYS A 27 -8.67 -5.33 9.35
CA LYS A 27 -8.48 -5.75 7.94
C LYS A 27 -7.15 -6.52 7.76
N PRO A 28 -6.98 -7.67 8.45
CA PRO A 28 -5.74 -8.43 8.42
C PRO A 28 -5.41 -8.87 6.99
N GLN A 29 -4.13 -8.77 6.63
CA GLN A 29 -3.68 -9.07 5.27
C GLN A 29 -2.63 -10.17 5.29
N TYR A 30 -2.86 -11.22 4.50
CA TYR A 30 -1.84 -12.21 4.20
C TYR A 30 -0.87 -11.63 3.16
N ASP A 31 0.42 -11.70 3.45
CA ASP A 31 1.46 -11.26 2.52
C ASP A 31 2.65 -12.25 2.55
N ILE A 32 3.56 -12.06 1.60
CA ILE A 32 4.78 -12.86 1.45
C ILE A 32 6.00 -11.93 1.34
N TRP A 33 7.05 -12.27 2.09
CA TRP A 33 8.28 -11.50 2.18
C TRP A 33 9.48 -12.36 1.83
N GLY A 34 10.55 -11.70 1.40
CA GLY A 34 11.78 -12.34 1.01
C GLY A 34 12.37 -11.77 -0.27
N ASN A 35 13.62 -12.10 -0.53
CA ASN A 35 14.29 -11.69 -1.77
C ASN A 35 13.54 -12.21 -3.02
N THR A 36 12.96 -13.41 -2.94
CA THR A 36 12.23 -14.07 -4.03
C THR A 36 11.09 -13.19 -4.59
N VAL A 37 10.25 -12.66 -3.69
CA VAL A 37 9.10 -11.79 -4.02
C VAL A 37 9.57 -10.43 -4.55
N ASN A 38 10.63 -9.89 -3.95
CA ASN A 38 11.23 -8.62 -4.38
C ASN A 38 11.83 -8.70 -5.79
N VAL A 39 12.45 -9.83 -6.15
CA VAL A 39 12.95 -10.05 -7.51
C VAL A 39 11.78 -10.17 -8.48
N ALA A 40 10.78 -11.01 -8.18
CA ALA A 40 9.62 -11.21 -9.05
C ALA A 40 8.88 -9.90 -9.37
N SER A 41 8.57 -9.10 -8.34
CA SER A 41 7.87 -7.82 -8.52
C SER A 41 8.68 -6.77 -9.29
N ARG A 42 10.02 -6.84 -9.23
CA ARG A 42 10.90 -5.90 -9.95
C ARG A 42 11.19 -6.34 -11.38
N MET A 43 10.85 -7.57 -11.77
CA MET A 43 10.99 -8.01 -13.17
C MET A 43 10.08 -7.25 -14.13
N ASP A 44 9.00 -6.62 -13.62
CA ASP A 44 8.17 -5.69 -14.40
C ASP A 44 8.97 -4.49 -14.92
N SER A 45 9.96 -4.02 -14.15
CA SER A 45 10.78 -2.85 -14.53
C SER A 45 11.62 -3.08 -15.79
N THR A 46 11.89 -4.35 -16.09
CA THR A 46 12.65 -4.78 -17.27
C THR A 46 11.80 -5.61 -18.21
N GLY A 47 10.49 -5.71 -17.96
CA GLY A 47 9.62 -6.58 -18.71
C GLY A 47 9.33 -6.09 -20.10
N LEU A 48 9.18 -7.05 -21.01
CA LEU A 48 8.62 -6.80 -22.32
C LEU A 48 7.11 -7.03 -22.25
N PRO A 49 6.31 -6.14 -22.86
CA PRO A 49 4.87 -6.33 -22.93
C PRO A 49 4.51 -7.70 -23.48
N ASN A 50 3.55 -8.36 -22.85
CA ASN A 50 3.00 -9.67 -23.24
C ASN A 50 4.03 -10.82 -23.23
N HIS A 51 5.16 -10.66 -22.54
CA HIS A 51 6.15 -11.71 -22.35
C HIS A 51 6.22 -12.13 -20.89
N THR A 52 6.36 -13.43 -20.65
CA THR A 52 6.63 -13.99 -19.33
C THR A 52 8.13 -14.15 -19.15
N GLN A 53 8.70 -13.36 -18.25
CA GLN A 53 10.11 -13.46 -17.89
C GLN A 53 10.29 -14.46 -16.74
N VAL A 54 11.41 -15.16 -16.76
CA VAL A 54 11.77 -16.17 -15.77
C VAL A 54 13.22 -15.95 -15.35
N THR A 55 13.49 -16.05 -14.05
CA THR A 55 14.88 -16.01 -13.52
C THR A 55 15.64 -17.27 -13.91
N GLU A 56 16.98 -17.21 -13.87
CA GLU A 56 17.84 -18.39 -14.09
C GLU A 56 17.45 -19.53 -13.14
N GLU A 57 17.22 -19.24 -11.86
CA GLU A 57 16.85 -20.23 -10.85
C GLU A 57 15.53 -20.93 -11.21
N ALA A 58 14.51 -20.17 -11.61
CA ALA A 58 13.23 -20.74 -12.02
C ALA A 58 13.34 -21.50 -13.34
N TYR A 59 14.17 -21.04 -14.29
CA TYR A 59 14.47 -21.78 -15.51
C TYR A 59 15.14 -23.13 -15.21
N GLN A 60 16.14 -23.19 -14.32
CA GLN A 60 16.83 -24.43 -13.99
C GLN A 60 15.90 -25.50 -13.43
N VAL A 61 14.86 -25.09 -12.70
CA VAL A 61 13.80 -25.98 -12.20
C VAL A 61 12.84 -26.40 -13.31
N LEU A 62 12.45 -25.47 -14.20
CA LEU A 62 11.41 -25.71 -15.21
C LEU A 62 11.93 -26.28 -16.54
N LYS A 63 13.23 -26.22 -16.84
CA LYS A 63 13.78 -26.61 -18.15
C LYS A 63 13.50 -28.07 -18.55
N ASN A 64 13.34 -28.95 -17.56
CA ASN A 64 13.06 -30.37 -17.74
C ASN A 64 11.54 -30.68 -17.81
N HIS A 65 10.69 -29.67 -17.61
CA HIS A 65 9.23 -29.76 -17.75
C HIS A 65 8.79 -29.41 -19.19
N PRO A 66 7.50 -29.60 -19.56
CA PRO A 66 7.01 -29.37 -20.92
C PRO A 66 6.83 -27.88 -21.26
N TYR A 67 7.88 -27.08 -21.02
CA TYR A 67 7.95 -25.65 -21.29
C TYR A 67 9.12 -25.33 -22.20
N GLU A 68 8.94 -24.33 -23.05
CA GLU A 68 9.95 -23.79 -23.93
C GLU A 68 10.45 -22.44 -23.42
N PHE A 69 11.77 -22.25 -23.51
CA PHE A 69 12.42 -21.06 -23.01
C PHE A 69 13.37 -20.49 -24.05
N GLN A 70 13.36 -19.17 -24.18
CA GLN A 70 14.35 -18.43 -24.93
C GLN A 70 15.27 -17.68 -23.96
N CYS A 71 16.58 -17.92 -24.05
CA CYS A 71 17.54 -17.15 -23.26
C CYS A 71 17.51 -15.68 -23.70
N ARG A 72 17.31 -14.78 -22.73
CA ARG A 72 17.36 -13.34 -22.95
C ARG A 72 18.75 -12.76 -22.68
N GLY A 73 19.54 -13.46 -21.87
CA GLY A 73 20.85 -13.00 -21.40
C GLY A 73 20.76 -12.15 -20.13
N LYS A 74 21.83 -11.40 -19.86
CA LYS A 74 21.94 -10.56 -18.65
C LYS A 74 21.11 -9.28 -18.78
N VAL A 75 20.29 -9.03 -17.78
CA VAL A 75 19.40 -7.88 -17.70
C VAL A 75 19.61 -7.20 -16.36
N ARG A 76 19.72 -5.87 -16.37
CA ARG A 76 19.90 -5.08 -15.15
C ARG A 76 18.55 -4.86 -14.46
N VAL A 77 18.29 -5.62 -13.40
CA VAL A 77 17.09 -5.48 -12.57
C VAL A 77 17.34 -4.41 -11.49
N LYS A 78 16.41 -3.46 -11.37
CA LYS A 78 16.57 -2.30 -10.47
C LYS A 78 16.84 -2.74 -9.02
N GLY A 79 18.01 -2.36 -8.48
CA GLY A 79 18.41 -2.69 -7.11
C GLY A 79 18.68 -4.17 -6.86
N LYS A 80 18.86 -4.98 -7.92
CA LYS A 80 19.32 -6.38 -7.86
C LYS A 80 20.56 -6.64 -8.71
N GLY A 81 20.90 -5.73 -9.62
CA GLY A 81 22.09 -5.84 -10.47
C GLY A 81 21.79 -6.60 -11.75
N ASP A 82 22.84 -7.14 -12.37
CA ASP A 82 22.74 -7.86 -13.63
C ASP A 82 22.38 -9.33 -13.37
N MET A 83 21.23 -9.78 -13.90
CA MET A 83 20.71 -11.13 -13.72
C MET A 83 20.49 -11.80 -15.08
N THR A 84 20.87 -13.07 -15.23
CA THR A 84 20.50 -13.83 -16.42
C THR A 84 19.01 -14.19 -16.35
N THR A 85 18.28 -13.95 -17.44
CA THR A 85 16.84 -14.21 -17.51
C THR A 85 16.48 -14.92 -18.81
N TYR A 86 15.29 -15.54 -18.80
CA TYR A 86 14.71 -16.26 -19.93
C TYR A 86 13.30 -15.74 -20.19
N PHE A 87 12.83 -15.86 -21.42
CA PHE A 87 11.41 -15.79 -21.73
C PHE A 87 10.83 -17.20 -21.73
N LEU A 88 9.72 -17.40 -21.04
CA LEU A 88 8.85 -18.55 -21.23
C LEU A 88 8.01 -18.29 -22.49
N THR A 89 8.26 -19.04 -23.56
CA THR A 89 7.71 -18.76 -24.89
C THR A 89 6.53 -19.67 -25.24
N ASP A 90 6.58 -20.94 -24.84
CA ASP A 90 5.50 -21.90 -25.17
C ASP A 90 5.50 -23.12 -24.23
N ARG A 91 4.56 -24.03 -24.45
CA ARG A 91 4.53 -25.40 -23.91
C ARG A 91 4.95 -26.37 -25.01
N LYS A 92 5.85 -27.31 -24.68
CA LYS A 92 6.33 -28.34 -25.63
C LYS A 92 5.20 -29.26 -26.15
N GLN A 93 4.10 -29.36 -25.41
CA GLN A 93 2.90 -30.09 -25.81
C GLN A 93 1.63 -29.34 -25.38
N PRO A 94 0.63 -29.16 -26.26
CA PRO A 94 -0.66 -28.58 -25.87
C PRO A 94 -1.39 -29.52 -24.89
N GLY A 95 -1.68 -29.05 -23.66
CA GLY A 95 -2.57 -29.74 -22.72
C GLY A 95 -1.92 -30.56 -21.60
N THR A 96 -0.59 -30.66 -21.50
CA THR A 96 0.12 -31.57 -20.57
C THR A 96 0.12 -31.20 -19.08
N MET A 97 -0.62 -30.18 -18.66
CA MET A 97 -1.01 -30.03 -17.25
C MET A 97 -2.30 -29.23 -17.19
N ARG A 98 -3.41 -29.91 -16.91
CA ARG A 98 -4.60 -29.26 -16.37
C ARG A 98 -4.37 -29.06 -14.87
N VAL A 99 -4.85 -27.96 -14.32
CA VAL A 99 -4.77 -27.66 -12.88
C VAL A 99 -5.36 -28.81 -12.03
N GLU A 100 -6.23 -29.61 -12.62
CA GLU A 100 -6.90 -30.80 -12.08
C GLU A 100 -5.96 -32.00 -11.84
N GLU A 101 -4.79 -32.06 -12.48
CA GLU A 101 -3.85 -33.19 -12.39
C GLU A 101 -2.71 -32.96 -11.36
N LEU A 102 -2.70 -31.79 -10.70
CA LEU A 102 -1.76 -31.50 -9.61
C LEU A 102 -2.14 -32.34 -8.37
N PRO A 103 -1.18 -33.00 -7.69
CA PRO A 103 -1.48 -33.75 -6.48
C PRO A 103 -2.07 -32.82 -5.42
N ALA A 104 -3.33 -33.06 -5.06
CA ALA A 104 -4.10 -32.27 -4.10
C ALA A 104 -3.48 -32.21 -2.68
N SER A 105 -2.44 -33.00 -2.42
CA SER A 105 -1.91 -33.26 -1.07
C SER A 105 -0.83 -32.29 -0.58
N ARG A 106 -0.49 -31.22 -1.30
CA ARG A 106 0.52 -30.22 -0.82
C ARG A 106 0.19 -28.76 -1.08
N VAL A 107 -1.08 -28.39 -1.22
CA VAL A 107 -1.51 -26.98 -1.12
C VAL A 107 -1.92 -26.73 0.32
N GLY A 108 -0.93 -26.62 1.20
CA GLY A 108 -1.15 -26.19 2.59
C GLY A 108 -1.56 -24.72 2.61
N GLY A 109 -2.80 -24.46 3.03
CA GLY A 109 -3.30 -23.12 3.33
C GLY A 109 -3.98 -22.42 2.16
N VAL A 110 -5.23 -22.04 2.38
CA VAL A 110 -6.02 -21.07 1.59
C VAL A 110 -6.65 -21.53 0.26
N GLY A 111 -6.53 -22.81 -0.12
CA GLY A 111 -7.18 -23.36 -1.32
C GLY A 111 -8.63 -23.87 -1.15
N GLN A 112 -9.07 -24.13 0.08
CA GLN A 112 -10.38 -24.73 0.37
C GLN A 112 -11.38 -23.71 0.94
N LEU A 113 -11.76 -22.71 0.15
CA LEU A 113 -12.95 -21.89 0.38
C LEU A 113 -13.60 -21.61 -0.97
N TYR A 114 -14.10 -22.66 -1.62
CA TYR A 114 -14.92 -22.54 -2.83
C TYR A 114 -16.23 -23.26 -2.62
N ASN A 115 -17.25 -22.51 -2.22
CA ASN A 115 -18.62 -22.82 -2.61
C ASN A 115 -18.87 -22.03 -3.89
N GLY A 116 -19.24 -22.71 -4.97
CA GLY A 116 -19.43 -22.17 -6.33
C GLY A 116 -20.60 -21.20 -6.46
N ASN A 117 -20.69 -20.19 -5.58
CA ASN A 117 -21.67 -19.13 -5.70
C ASN A 117 -21.27 -18.22 -6.87
N PRO A 118 -22.25 -17.85 -7.72
CA PRO A 118 -22.01 -16.87 -8.77
C PRO A 118 -21.55 -15.54 -8.16
N LEU A 119 -20.66 -14.86 -8.88
CA LEU A 119 -20.28 -13.48 -8.59
C LEU A 119 -21.55 -12.63 -8.37
N PRO A 120 -21.62 -11.79 -7.32
CA PRO A 120 -22.71 -10.84 -7.18
C PRO A 120 -22.88 -10.05 -8.48
N GLN A 121 -24.11 -9.95 -8.98
CA GLN A 121 -24.42 -9.39 -10.30
C GLN A 121 -24.09 -7.90 -10.42
N ASP A 122 -23.90 -7.19 -9.30
CA ASP A 122 -23.47 -5.81 -9.25
C ASP A 122 -22.18 -5.69 -8.41
N LEU A 123 -21.05 -5.42 -9.08
CA LEU A 123 -19.81 -5.05 -8.41
C LEU A 123 -20.01 -3.68 -7.75
N TYR A 124 -19.91 -3.63 -6.42
CA TYR A 124 -19.98 -2.38 -5.67
C TYR A 124 -18.83 -1.46 -6.10
N HIS A 125 -19.19 -0.28 -6.59
CA HIS A 125 -18.29 0.82 -6.87
C HIS A 125 -18.97 2.13 -6.50
N GLN A 126 -18.18 3.10 -6.05
CA GLN A 126 -18.70 4.40 -5.66
C GLN A 126 -17.65 5.48 -5.92
N SER A 127 -18.08 6.58 -6.54
CA SER A 127 -17.23 7.75 -6.75
C SER A 127 -17.36 8.72 -5.57
N TYR A 128 -16.21 9.20 -5.10
CA TYR A 128 -16.08 10.20 -4.06
C TYR A 128 -15.30 11.38 -4.61
N SER A 129 -15.80 12.58 -4.38
CA SER A 129 -15.20 13.81 -4.92
C SER A 129 -14.05 14.33 -4.05
N ARG A 130 -14.13 14.15 -2.74
CA ARG A 130 -13.11 14.58 -1.78
C ARG A 130 -12.83 13.48 -0.75
N VAL A 131 -11.63 12.92 -0.81
CA VAL A 131 -11.12 11.91 0.14
C VAL A 131 -9.70 12.29 0.52
N GLY A 132 -9.43 12.37 1.83
CA GLY A 132 -8.07 12.50 2.34
C GLY A 132 -7.43 11.11 2.39
N VAL A 133 -6.22 10.96 1.86
CA VAL A 133 -5.50 9.69 1.79
C VAL A 133 -4.13 9.85 2.44
N VAL A 134 -3.77 8.91 3.32
CA VAL A 134 -2.45 8.80 3.93
C VAL A 134 -1.76 7.49 3.54
N PHE A 135 -0.48 7.60 3.20
CA PHE A 135 0.47 6.49 3.14
C PHE A 135 1.51 6.70 4.22
N ALA A 136 1.66 5.76 5.15
CA ALA A 136 2.65 5.82 6.22
C ALA A 136 3.57 4.59 6.17
N SER A 137 4.81 4.79 5.75
CA SER A 137 5.79 3.72 5.50
C SER A 137 6.88 3.71 6.57
N ILE A 138 7.19 2.51 7.07
CA ILE A 138 8.38 2.29 7.89
C ILE A 138 9.58 2.11 6.94
N THR A 139 10.35 3.19 6.78
CA THR A 139 11.29 3.34 5.65
C THR A 139 12.48 2.39 5.67
N ASN A 140 13.04 2.13 6.86
CA ASN A 140 14.19 1.27 7.06
C ASN A 140 13.80 -0.18 7.41
N PHE A 141 12.52 -0.54 7.35
CA PHE A 141 12.09 -1.91 7.62
C PHE A 141 12.63 -2.91 6.59
N HIS A 142 12.80 -2.50 5.32
CA HIS A 142 13.36 -3.36 4.30
C HIS A 142 14.83 -3.73 4.60
N GLU A 143 15.62 -2.77 5.05
CA GLU A 143 17.02 -2.97 5.43
C GLU A 143 17.11 -3.88 6.66
N PHE A 144 16.31 -3.58 7.69
CA PHE A 144 16.15 -4.43 8.88
C PHE A 144 15.79 -5.88 8.53
N TYR A 145 14.81 -6.08 7.65
CA TYR A 145 14.41 -7.41 7.21
C TYR A 145 15.57 -8.13 6.50
N MET A 146 16.34 -7.44 5.66
CA MET A 146 17.41 -8.07 4.90
C MET A 146 18.63 -8.44 5.74
N GLU A 147 18.94 -7.66 6.77
CA GLU A 147 20.01 -7.99 7.73
C GLU A 147 19.66 -9.22 8.56
N LEU A 148 18.40 -9.36 8.97
CA LEU A 148 17.96 -10.46 9.85
C LEU A 148 17.53 -11.73 9.10
N ASP A 149 16.98 -11.62 7.89
CA ASP A 149 16.64 -12.78 7.05
C ASP A 149 17.90 -13.60 6.70
N GLY A 150 19.04 -12.91 6.50
CA GLY A 150 20.35 -13.57 6.34
C GLY A 150 20.77 -14.44 7.54
N ASN A 151 20.18 -14.20 8.72
CA ASN A 151 20.42 -14.96 9.95
C ASN A 151 19.27 -15.93 10.29
N ASN A 152 18.39 -16.26 9.33
CA ASN A 152 17.19 -17.07 9.50
C ASN A 152 16.16 -16.48 10.50
N GLN A 153 16.15 -15.15 10.67
CA GLN A 153 15.24 -14.43 11.59
C GLN A 153 14.12 -13.67 10.86
N GLY A 154 13.81 -14.04 9.61
CA GLY A 154 12.73 -13.41 8.84
C GLY A 154 11.35 -13.49 9.52
N VAL A 155 11.09 -14.54 10.31
CA VAL A 155 9.86 -14.67 11.11
C VAL A 155 9.76 -13.61 12.21
N GLU A 156 10.86 -13.34 12.92
CA GLU A 156 10.89 -12.31 13.97
C GLU A 156 10.69 -10.91 13.40
N CYS A 157 11.19 -10.67 12.19
CA CYS A 157 10.92 -9.42 11.48
C CYS A 157 9.42 -9.23 11.25
N LEU A 158 8.72 -10.26 10.79
CA LEU A 158 7.28 -10.19 10.58
C LEU A 158 6.51 -10.06 11.88
N ARG A 159 6.97 -10.69 12.97
CA ARG A 159 6.36 -10.51 14.30
C ARG A 159 6.41 -9.05 14.73
N LEU A 160 7.56 -8.40 14.57
CA LEU A 160 7.75 -7.00 14.91
C LEU A 160 6.96 -6.06 13.97
N LEU A 161 6.89 -6.36 12.67
CA LEU A 161 6.02 -5.61 11.77
C LEU A 161 4.55 -5.74 12.18
N ASN A 162 4.10 -6.95 12.50
CA ASN A 162 2.74 -7.18 12.97
C ASN A 162 2.44 -6.42 14.26
N GLU A 163 3.39 -6.38 15.19
CA GLU A 163 3.30 -5.56 16.42
C GLU A 163 3.09 -4.08 16.08
N ILE A 164 3.91 -3.50 15.20
CA ILE A 164 3.77 -2.10 14.77
C ILE A 164 2.41 -1.83 14.10
N ILE A 165 1.97 -2.70 13.18
CA ILE A 165 0.68 -2.52 12.50
C ILE A 165 -0.49 -2.72 13.45
N ALA A 166 -0.40 -3.65 14.40
CA ALA A 166 -1.42 -3.85 15.42
C ALA A 166 -1.56 -2.63 16.33
N ASP A 167 -0.46 -2.04 16.78
CA ASP A 167 -0.47 -0.80 17.56
C ASP A 167 -1.11 0.37 16.80
N PHE A 168 -0.89 0.46 15.48
CA PHE A 168 -1.57 1.44 14.65
C PHE A 168 -3.07 1.15 14.49
N ASP A 169 -3.45 -0.13 14.41
CA ASP A 169 -4.86 -0.54 14.34
C ASP A 169 -5.62 -0.28 15.65
N GLU A 170 -4.94 -0.32 16.80
CA GLU A 170 -5.51 0.03 18.10
C GLU A 170 -5.91 1.50 18.18
N LEU A 171 -5.12 2.40 17.58
CA LEU A 171 -5.46 3.83 17.50
C LEU A 171 -6.82 4.03 16.82
N LEU A 172 -7.17 3.24 15.79
CA LEU A 172 -8.49 3.32 15.14
C LEU A 172 -9.67 2.91 16.05
N GLY A 173 -9.40 2.43 17.27
CA GLY A 173 -10.40 2.23 18.32
C GLY A 173 -10.77 3.49 19.08
N GLU A 174 -9.98 4.56 18.97
CA GLU A 174 -10.23 5.82 19.67
C GLU A 174 -11.30 6.66 18.96
N GLU A 175 -12.21 7.27 19.74
CA GLU A 175 -13.33 8.07 19.20
C GLU A 175 -12.88 9.22 18.28
N ARG A 176 -11.71 9.82 18.56
CA ARG A 176 -11.13 10.90 17.74
C ARG A 176 -10.67 10.43 16.35
N PHE A 177 -10.58 9.13 16.11
CA PHE A 177 -10.14 8.52 14.85
C PHE A 177 -11.24 7.73 14.16
N LYS A 178 -12.49 7.82 14.64
CA LYS A 178 -13.63 7.07 14.08
C LYS A 178 -13.90 7.30 12.59
N ALA A 179 -13.42 8.42 12.04
CA ALA A 179 -13.60 8.75 10.62
C ALA A 179 -12.51 8.24 9.69
N ILE A 180 -11.50 7.57 10.25
CA ILE A 180 -10.39 7.01 9.51
C ILE A 180 -10.73 5.57 9.16
N ASP A 181 -10.78 5.29 7.87
CA ASP A 181 -10.92 3.93 7.37
C ASP A 181 -9.54 3.41 6.93
N LYS A 182 -9.07 2.33 7.54
CA LYS A 182 -7.89 1.60 7.05
C LYS A 182 -8.23 1.00 5.70
N ILE A 183 -7.43 1.24 4.67
CA ILE A 183 -7.64 0.61 3.37
C ILE A 183 -6.94 -0.74 3.33
N LYS A 184 -5.63 -0.75 3.52
CA LYS A 184 -4.79 -1.95 3.45
C LYS A 184 -3.39 -1.70 3.99
N THR A 185 -2.63 -2.78 4.13
CA THR A 185 -1.19 -2.73 4.39
C THR A 185 -0.46 -3.29 3.16
N VAL A 186 0.57 -2.60 2.67
CA VAL A 186 1.38 -3.06 1.54
C VAL A 186 2.85 -3.06 1.94
N GLY A 187 3.42 -4.25 2.17
CA GLY A 187 4.74 -4.37 2.79
C GLY A 187 4.77 -3.69 4.16
N SER A 188 5.67 -2.74 4.37
CA SER A 188 5.77 -1.95 5.60
C SER A 188 5.00 -0.62 5.55
N THR A 189 4.01 -0.50 4.65
CA THR A 189 3.23 0.74 4.44
C THR A 189 1.78 0.58 4.86
N TYR A 190 1.34 1.44 5.78
CA TYR A 190 -0.04 1.57 6.22
C TYR A 190 -0.79 2.57 5.33
N MET A 191 -1.92 2.17 4.76
CA MET A 191 -2.76 3.05 3.94
C MET A 191 -4.11 3.25 4.63
N ALA A 192 -4.49 4.51 4.84
CA ALA A 192 -5.77 4.89 5.41
C ALA A 192 -6.36 6.13 4.72
N ALA A 193 -7.64 6.36 4.94
CA ALA A 193 -8.34 7.48 4.33
C ALA A 193 -9.49 8.02 5.20
N VAL A 194 -9.91 9.25 4.93
CA VAL A 194 -11.10 9.92 5.51
C VAL A 194 -12.02 10.40 4.39
N GLY A 195 -13.31 10.53 4.67
CA GLY A 195 -14.31 10.94 3.67
C GLY A 195 -14.93 9.78 2.87
N LEU A 196 -14.64 8.52 3.24
CA LEU A 196 -15.19 7.33 2.60
C LEU A 196 -16.44 6.77 3.29
N MET A 197 -16.53 6.91 4.61
CA MET A 197 -17.66 6.38 5.39
C MET A 197 -18.92 7.20 5.09
N PRO A 198 -20.10 6.58 4.90
CA PRO A 198 -21.33 7.28 4.54
C PRO A 198 -21.67 8.45 5.48
N GLU A 199 -21.49 8.28 6.79
CA GLU A 199 -21.84 9.29 7.81
C GLU A 199 -20.78 10.39 7.96
N GLN A 200 -19.60 10.21 7.36
CA GLN A 200 -18.42 11.08 7.51
C GLN A 200 -17.80 11.43 6.16
N ARG A 201 -18.64 11.40 5.12
CA ARG A 201 -18.25 11.76 3.75
C ARG A 201 -18.00 13.27 3.67
N ILE A 202 -16.96 13.67 2.96
CA ILE A 202 -16.75 15.06 2.56
C ILE A 202 -17.53 15.28 1.27
N LEU A 203 -18.56 16.13 1.34
CA LEU A 203 -19.42 16.47 0.22
C LEU A 203 -18.84 17.65 -0.57
N ASP A 204 -19.32 17.85 -1.80
CA ASP A 204 -18.89 18.97 -2.65
C ASP A 204 -19.35 20.33 -2.11
N GLU A 205 -20.44 20.34 -1.36
CA GLU A 205 -20.99 21.52 -0.68
C GLU A 205 -20.28 21.85 0.64
N ASP A 206 -19.44 20.93 1.16
CA ASP A 206 -18.69 21.17 2.38
C ASP A 206 -17.57 22.19 2.13
N ASP A 207 -17.45 23.15 3.04
CA ASP A 207 -16.39 24.15 3.01
C ASP A 207 -15.01 23.56 3.32
N GLU A 208 -13.97 24.38 3.13
CA GLU A 208 -12.59 23.98 3.42
C GLU A 208 -12.35 23.70 4.91
N VAL A 209 -13.18 24.26 5.79
CA VAL A 209 -13.07 24.05 7.24
C VAL A 209 -13.47 22.62 7.60
N THR A 210 -14.62 22.17 7.09
CA THR A 210 -15.10 20.78 7.26
C THR A 210 -14.10 19.78 6.69
N ALA A 211 -13.62 20.02 5.47
CA ALA A 211 -12.61 19.15 4.87
C ALA A 211 -11.29 19.14 5.68
N GLY A 212 -10.89 20.28 6.23
CA GLY A 212 -9.72 20.39 7.10
C GLY A 212 -9.87 19.73 8.45
N LEU A 213 -11.08 19.63 9.01
CA LEU A 213 -11.35 18.82 10.20
C LEU A 213 -11.08 17.33 9.93
N TYR A 214 -11.64 16.78 8.84
CA TYR A 214 -11.42 15.38 8.47
C TYR A 214 -9.96 15.11 8.12
N LEU A 215 -9.33 15.98 7.33
CA LEU A 215 -7.92 15.85 6.99
C LEU A 215 -7.03 16.00 8.24
N GLY A 216 -7.43 16.84 9.18
CA GLY A 216 -6.80 16.99 10.50
C GLY A 216 -6.85 15.70 11.32
N MET A 217 -7.91 14.89 11.23
CA MET A 217 -7.94 13.56 11.88
C MET A 217 -6.83 12.64 11.35
N LEU A 218 -6.53 12.67 10.03
CA LEU A 218 -5.38 11.93 9.48
C LEU A 218 -4.05 12.46 10.03
N VAL A 219 -3.92 13.78 10.19
CA VAL A 219 -2.71 14.39 10.75
C VAL A 219 -2.50 13.96 12.21
N GLU A 220 -3.55 14.03 13.03
CA GLU A 220 -3.52 13.59 14.42
C GLU A 220 -3.21 12.09 14.54
N PHE A 221 -3.76 11.27 13.63
CA PHE A 221 -3.46 9.85 13.56
C PHE A 221 -1.98 9.61 13.26
N VAL A 222 -1.40 10.36 12.32
CA VAL A 222 0.04 10.29 12.01
C VAL A 222 0.90 10.66 13.21
N PHE A 223 0.53 11.67 14.00
CA PHE A 223 1.25 12.00 15.23
C PHE A 223 1.16 10.86 16.25
N ALA A 224 -0.03 10.30 16.46
CA ALA A 224 -0.21 9.15 17.35
C ALA A 224 0.57 7.91 16.87
N MET A 225 0.64 7.65 15.56
CA MET A 225 1.47 6.57 14.99
C MET A 225 2.95 6.79 15.28
N ARG A 226 3.45 8.03 15.22
CA ARG A 226 4.85 8.34 15.58
C ARG A 226 5.12 8.05 17.05
N GLU A 227 4.22 8.45 17.95
CA GLU A 227 4.33 8.16 19.39
C GLU A 227 4.37 6.64 19.65
N ARG A 228 3.49 5.87 19.01
CA ARG A 228 3.50 4.39 19.09
C ARG A 228 4.82 3.80 18.59
N LEU A 229 5.31 4.27 17.43
CA LEU A 229 6.55 3.77 16.86
C LEU A 229 7.77 4.10 17.73
N LEU A 230 7.78 5.25 18.40
CA LEU A 230 8.82 5.61 19.37
C LEU A 230 8.84 4.63 20.56
N ASN A 231 7.68 4.31 21.13
CA ASN A 231 7.58 3.33 22.22
C ASN A 231 8.07 1.94 21.80
N ILE A 232 7.72 1.50 20.58
CA ILE A 232 8.19 0.22 20.04
C ILE A 232 9.71 0.23 19.84
N ASN A 233 10.28 1.33 19.33
CA ASN A 233 11.71 1.49 19.16
C ASN A 233 12.46 1.37 20.49
N GLU A 234 11.96 2.01 21.54
CA GLU A 234 12.53 1.93 22.90
C GLU A 234 12.48 0.50 23.46
N ASN A 235 11.34 -0.19 23.31
CA ASN A 235 11.15 -1.53 23.85
C ASN A 235 11.88 -2.63 23.06
N SER A 236 12.11 -2.41 21.76
CA SER A 236 12.73 -3.40 20.87
C SER A 236 14.19 -3.10 20.53
N TYR A 237 14.76 -2.00 21.05
CA TYR A 237 16.10 -1.51 20.72
C TYR A 237 16.31 -1.30 19.20
N ASN A 238 15.27 -0.82 18.52
CA ASN A 238 15.31 -0.48 17.10
C ASN A 238 15.18 1.03 16.88
N ASN A 239 15.39 1.48 15.65
CA ASN A 239 15.23 2.87 15.25
C ASN A 239 14.42 2.98 13.96
N PHE A 240 13.20 2.45 13.96
CA PHE A 240 12.29 2.54 12.84
C PHE A 240 11.86 3.98 12.59
N MET A 241 11.87 4.39 11.32
CA MET A 241 11.54 5.75 10.90
C MET A 241 10.26 5.77 10.08
N LEU A 242 9.28 6.55 10.53
CA LEU A 242 7.98 6.72 9.85
C LEU A 242 8.06 7.85 8.83
N ARG A 243 7.85 7.53 7.56
CA ARG A 243 7.67 8.52 6.50
C ARG A 243 6.22 8.52 6.06
N VAL A 244 5.68 9.70 5.81
CA VAL A 244 4.26 9.85 5.52
C VAL A 244 4.03 10.72 4.29
N GLY A 245 3.09 10.31 3.45
CA GLY A 245 2.55 11.08 2.34
C GLY A 245 1.05 11.30 2.51
N ILE A 246 0.61 12.56 2.43
CA ILE A 246 -0.82 12.92 2.50
C ILE A 246 -1.23 13.69 1.25
N ASN A 247 -2.42 13.38 0.74
CA ASN A 247 -3.09 14.15 -0.30
C ASN A 247 -4.60 14.13 -0.11
N ILE A 248 -5.32 15.07 -0.73
CA ILE A 248 -6.78 15.11 -0.76
C ILE A 248 -7.27 15.29 -2.20
N GLY A 249 -8.41 14.67 -2.53
CA GLY A 249 -9.03 14.79 -3.85
C GLY A 249 -9.96 13.63 -4.19
N PRO A 250 -10.41 13.52 -5.45
CA PRO A 250 -11.38 12.52 -5.86
C PRO A 250 -10.77 11.11 -5.93
N VAL A 251 -11.60 10.11 -5.60
CA VAL A 251 -11.28 8.68 -5.70
C VAL A 251 -12.51 7.88 -6.13
N VAL A 252 -12.26 6.69 -6.67
CA VAL A 252 -13.27 5.66 -6.87
C VAL A 252 -12.97 4.54 -5.90
N ALA A 253 -13.94 4.18 -5.07
CA ALA A 253 -13.87 3.00 -4.22
C ALA A 253 -14.64 1.85 -4.86
N GLY A 254 -14.28 0.61 -4.52
CA GLY A 254 -15.02 -0.56 -4.98
C GLY A 254 -14.44 -1.87 -4.48
N VAL A 255 -15.15 -2.95 -4.76
CA VAL A 255 -14.75 -4.31 -4.40
C VAL A 255 -14.30 -5.07 -5.65
N ILE A 256 -13.07 -5.58 -5.63
CA ILE A 256 -12.50 -6.37 -6.74
C ILE A 256 -12.14 -7.78 -6.27
N GLY A 257 -12.40 -8.77 -7.12
CA GLY A 257 -11.95 -10.15 -6.95
C GLY A 257 -13.09 -11.14 -6.72
N ALA A 258 -13.03 -12.29 -7.38
CA ALA A 258 -14.09 -13.30 -7.32
C ALA A 258 -13.99 -14.23 -6.11
N ARG A 259 -12.75 -14.50 -5.67
CA ARG A 259 -12.45 -15.58 -4.71
C ARG A 259 -12.03 -15.02 -3.35
N LYS A 260 -11.39 -13.85 -3.37
CA LYS A 260 -11.02 -13.05 -2.20
C LYS A 260 -11.34 -11.59 -2.52
N PRO A 261 -12.61 -11.17 -2.43
CA PRO A 261 -12.99 -9.79 -2.71
C PRO A 261 -12.24 -8.83 -1.78
N GLN A 262 -11.65 -7.78 -2.34
CA GLN A 262 -10.94 -6.74 -1.61
C GLN A 262 -11.58 -5.39 -1.91
N TYR A 263 -11.99 -4.69 -0.85
CA TYR A 263 -12.33 -3.27 -0.94
C TYR A 263 -11.05 -2.46 -1.06
N ASP A 264 -11.02 -1.52 -2.01
CA ASP A 264 -9.87 -0.66 -2.24
C ASP A 264 -10.31 0.66 -2.89
N ILE A 265 -9.39 1.62 -2.98
CA ILE A 265 -9.62 2.93 -3.60
C ILE A 265 -8.59 3.20 -4.69
N TRP A 266 -9.05 3.77 -5.80
CA TRP A 266 -8.24 4.12 -6.96
C TRP A 266 -8.47 5.57 -7.35
N GLY A 267 -7.43 6.16 -7.95
CA GLY A 267 -7.52 7.49 -8.49
C GLY A 267 -6.18 8.19 -8.45
N ASN A 268 -6.14 9.34 -9.13
CA ASN A 268 -4.96 10.17 -9.13
C ASN A 268 -4.56 10.61 -7.71
N THR A 269 -5.53 10.86 -6.84
CA THR A 269 -5.33 11.27 -5.44
C THR A 269 -4.50 10.23 -4.67
N VAL A 270 -4.85 8.96 -4.79
CA VAL A 270 -4.16 7.82 -4.16
C VAL A 270 -2.73 7.71 -4.68
N ASN A 271 -2.56 7.80 -6.00
CA ASN A 271 -1.24 7.76 -6.64
C ASN A 271 -0.35 8.89 -6.15
N VAL A 272 -0.86 10.13 -6.10
CA VAL A 272 -0.10 11.29 -5.63
C VAL A 272 0.23 11.17 -4.15
N ALA A 273 -0.69 10.70 -3.28
CA ALA A 273 -0.39 10.44 -1.86
C ALA A 273 0.76 9.43 -1.69
N SER A 274 0.74 8.32 -2.45
CA SER A 274 1.83 7.34 -2.49
C SER A 274 3.16 7.95 -2.99
N ARG A 275 3.10 8.95 -3.88
CA ARG A 275 4.29 9.70 -4.31
C ARG A 275 4.78 10.69 -3.26
N MET A 276 3.89 11.25 -2.44
CA MET A 276 4.30 12.09 -1.31
C MET A 276 5.07 11.27 -0.28
N ASP A 277 4.65 10.02 -0.02
CA ASP A 277 5.46 9.09 0.78
C ASP A 277 6.79 8.80 0.07
N SER A 278 6.75 8.19 -1.12
CA SER A 278 7.97 7.67 -1.76
C SER A 278 9.02 8.72 -2.13
N THR A 279 8.64 10.00 -2.27
CA THR A 279 9.56 11.11 -2.50
C THR A 279 9.89 11.92 -1.23
N GLY A 280 9.24 11.60 -0.11
CA GLY A 280 9.45 12.24 1.19
C GLY A 280 10.73 11.77 1.88
N LEU A 281 11.03 12.39 3.03
CA LEU A 281 12.19 12.08 3.86
C LEU A 281 11.78 11.20 5.05
N PRO A 282 12.66 10.31 5.56
CA PRO A 282 12.42 9.58 6.80
C PRO A 282 12.03 10.54 7.94
N ASN A 283 11.11 10.12 8.82
CA ASN A 283 10.56 10.91 9.92
C ASN A 283 9.81 12.21 9.53
N HIS A 284 9.53 12.42 8.24
CA HIS A 284 8.77 13.59 7.77
C HIS A 284 7.39 13.19 7.25
N THR A 285 6.44 14.12 7.39
CA THR A 285 5.13 14.05 6.72
C THR A 285 5.15 15.01 5.56
N GLN A 286 5.13 14.50 4.33
CA GLN A 286 5.02 15.31 3.14
C GLN A 286 3.57 15.40 2.68
N VAL A 287 3.15 16.61 2.34
CA VAL A 287 1.81 16.90 1.83
C VAL A 287 1.91 17.63 0.50
N THR A 288 0.87 17.47 -0.32
CA THR A 288 0.69 18.25 -1.54
C THR A 288 0.32 19.70 -1.23
N GLU A 289 0.44 20.59 -2.22
CA GLU A 289 -0.11 21.95 -2.15
C GLU A 289 -1.60 21.93 -1.81
N GLU A 290 -2.37 21.05 -2.44
CA GLU A 290 -3.81 20.94 -2.20
C GLU A 290 -4.11 20.63 -0.73
N ALA A 291 -3.45 19.63 -0.15
CA ALA A 291 -3.61 19.30 1.27
C ALA A 291 -3.14 20.44 2.20
N TYR A 292 -2.07 21.16 1.83
CA TYR A 292 -1.63 22.35 2.55
C TYR A 292 -2.68 23.46 2.53
N GLN A 293 -3.31 23.74 1.38
CA GLN A 293 -4.34 24.77 1.28
C GLN A 293 -5.56 24.49 2.17
N VAL A 294 -5.94 23.22 2.31
CA VAL A 294 -6.99 22.78 3.24
C VAL A 294 -6.55 22.98 4.70
N LEU A 295 -5.31 22.65 5.05
CA LEU A 295 -4.83 22.62 6.44
C LEU A 295 -4.18 23.92 6.94
N LYS A 296 -3.80 24.87 6.08
CA LYS A 296 -2.99 26.05 6.48
C LYS A 296 -3.63 26.91 7.58
N ASN A 297 -4.97 26.92 7.63
CA ASN A 297 -5.76 27.67 8.61
C ASN A 297 -6.05 26.86 9.89
N HIS A 298 -5.70 25.58 9.92
CA HIS A 298 -5.81 24.70 11.09
C HIS A 298 -4.57 24.85 11.99
N PRO A 299 -4.57 24.27 13.21
CA PRO A 299 -3.46 24.39 14.17
C PRO A 299 -2.25 23.52 13.79
N TYR A 300 -1.77 23.59 12.54
CA TYR A 300 -0.63 22.83 12.03
C TYR A 300 0.43 23.74 11.44
N GLU A 301 1.68 23.37 11.66
CA GLU A 301 2.87 24.03 11.11
C GLU A 301 3.35 23.33 9.85
N PHE A 302 3.77 24.13 8.87
CA PHE A 302 4.25 23.66 7.60
C PHE A 302 5.53 24.36 7.19
N GLN A 303 6.44 23.59 6.60
CA GLN A 303 7.63 24.09 5.93
C GLN A 303 7.51 23.81 4.43
N CYS A 304 7.63 24.84 3.59
CA CYS A 304 7.69 24.63 2.14
C CYS A 304 8.95 23.83 1.78
N ARG A 305 8.76 22.68 1.14
CA ARG A 305 9.85 21.83 0.62
C ARG A 305 10.34 22.33 -0.75
N GLY A 306 9.48 23.02 -1.47
CA GLY A 306 9.71 23.46 -2.85
C GLY A 306 9.28 22.42 -3.87
N LYS A 307 9.85 22.50 -5.08
CA LYS A 307 9.49 21.66 -6.22
C LYS A 307 10.13 20.27 -6.13
N VAL A 308 9.31 19.24 -6.25
CA VAL A 308 9.72 17.83 -6.20
C VAL A 308 9.27 17.15 -7.48
N ARG A 309 10.18 16.38 -8.11
CA ARG A 309 9.87 15.60 -9.31
C ARG A 309 9.03 14.39 -8.94
N VAL A 310 7.77 14.38 -9.38
CA VAL A 310 6.81 13.29 -9.13
C VAL A 310 6.54 12.53 -10.43
N LYS A 311 6.75 11.20 -10.40
CA LYS A 311 6.53 10.31 -11.56
C LYS A 311 5.09 10.45 -12.07
N GLY A 312 4.94 10.80 -13.35
CA GLY A 312 3.64 11.00 -14.01
C GLY A 312 2.97 12.35 -13.74
N LYS A 313 3.62 13.25 -12.99
CA LYS A 313 3.12 14.61 -12.70
C LYS A 313 4.08 15.73 -13.08
N GLY A 314 5.37 15.45 -13.18
CA GLY A 314 6.37 16.50 -13.37
C GLY A 314 6.75 17.12 -12.03
N ASP A 315 6.98 18.44 -12.00
CA ASP A 315 7.41 19.13 -10.78
C ASP A 315 6.19 19.61 -10.00
N MET A 316 6.10 19.23 -8.73
CA MET A 316 5.03 19.64 -7.83
C MET A 316 5.60 20.42 -6.63
N THR A 317 4.98 21.52 -6.25
CA THR A 317 5.26 22.16 -4.96
C THR A 317 4.72 21.27 -3.84
N THR A 318 5.52 21.08 -2.80
CA THR A 318 5.17 20.22 -1.67
C THR A 318 5.59 20.87 -0.35
N TYR A 319 5.00 20.40 0.74
CA TYR A 319 5.24 20.92 2.08
C TYR A 319 5.55 19.77 3.03
N PHE A 320 6.39 20.03 4.02
CA PHE A 320 6.47 19.20 5.20
C PHE A 320 5.51 19.71 6.25
N LEU A 321 4.64 18.83 6.76
CA LEU A 321 3.88 19.07 7.98
C LEU A 321 4.77 18.68 9.16
N THR A 322 5.12 19.67 9.99
CA THR A 322 6.16 19.53 11.02
C THR A 322 5.57 19.24 12.39
N ASP A 323 4.62 20.06 12.85
CA ASP A 323 4.06 19.97 14.20
C ASP A 323 2.66 20.62 14.29
N ARG A 324 2.06 20.58 15.48
CA ARG A 324 0.91 21.40 15.85
C ARG A 324 1.38 22.83 16.15
N LYS A 325 0.62 23.84 15.74
CA LYS A 325 0.82 25.23 16.22
C LYS A 325 0.64 25.21 17.76
N GLN A 326 1.52 25.89 18.50
CA GLN A 326 1.54 25.88 19.98
C GLN A 326 0.12 25.96 20.60
N PRO A 327 -0.14 25.23 21.71
CA PRO A 327 -1.46 25.18 22.34
C PRO A 327 -1.84 26.56 22.89
N GLY A 328 -2.71 27.25 22.15
CA GLY A 328 -3.19 28.59 22.49
C GLY A 328 -4.16 29.19 21.47
N THR A 329 -4.34 28.58 20.29
CA THR A 329 -5.10 29.19 19.19
C THR A 329 -6.39 28.51 18.74
N MET A 330 -6.81 27.35 19.25
CA MET A 330 -8.17 26.82 18.99
C MET A 330 -8.66 25.96 20.17
N ARG A 331 -9.88 26.21 20.67
CA ARG A 331 -10.53 25.41 21.72
C ARG A 331 -11.24 24.21 21.08
N VAL A 332 -11.12 23.05 21.72
CA VAL A 332 -11.71 21.75 21.30
C VAL A 332 -13.26 21.76 21.31
N GLU A 333 -13.88 22.87 21.72
CA GLU A 333 -15.33 23.04 21.88
C GLU A 333 -16.07 23.35 20.55
N GLU A 334 -15.37 23.49 19.41
CA GLU A 334 -15.96 23.85 18.11
C GLU A 334 -16.24 22.66 17.17
N LEU A 335 -16.18 21.42 17.65
CA LEU A 335 -16.59 20.25 16.85
C LEU A 335 -18.12 20.28 16.65
N PRO A 336 -18.64 20.29 15.41
CA PRO A 336 -20.08 20.18 15.21
C PRO A 336 -20.56 18.82 15.73
N ALA A 337 -21.63 18.84 16.53
CA ALA A 337 -22.33 17.66 16.97
C ALA A 337 -22.71 16.82 15.73
N SER A 338 -22.38 15.53 15.79
CA SER A 338 -22.81 14.51 14.84
C SER A 338 -24.23 14.77 14.34
N ARG A 339 -24.43 14.74 13.01
CA ARG A 339 -25.77 14.72 12.40
C ARG A 339 -26.47 13.42 12.83
N VAL A 340 -27.12 13.46 14.00
CA VAL A 340 -28.06 12.44 14.45
C VAL A 340 -29.46 13.06 14.36
N GLY A 341 -30.28 12.50 13.47
CA GLY A 341 -31.71 12.80 13.31
C GLY A 341 -32.09 13.01 11.85
N GLY A 342 -33.10 12.34 11.28
CA GLY A 342 -34.05 11.41 11.85
C GLY A 342 -35.07 10.96 10.79
N VAL A 343 -35.80 9.91 11.16
CA VAL A 343 -36.91 9.18 10.49
C VAL A 343 -36.51 8.22 9.38
#